data_AF-E1UYU1-F1
#
_entry.id   AF-E1UYU1-F1
#
_cell.length_a   1.000
_cell.length_b   1.000
_cell.length_c   1.000
_cell.angle_alpha   90.00
_cell.angle_beta   90.00
_cell.angle_gamma   90.00
#
_symmetry.space_group_name_H-M   'P 1'
#
loop_
_entity.id
_entity.type
_entity.pdbx_description
1 polymer ?
#
loop_
_entity_poly.entity_id
_entity_poly.type
_entity_poly.pdbx_seq_one_letter_code
_entity_poly.pdbx_strand_id
1 'polypeptide(L)'
;NLMTAAPITNATMDLLSGKWFYIGSAFRNPEYNKSARAIQAAFFYLEPRHAEDKLITREYQTIEDKCVYNCSFIKIYRQNGTLSKVESDREHFVDLLLSKHFRTFMLAASWNGTKNVGVSFYADKPEVTQEQKKEFLDVIKCIGIQESEIIYTDEKKDACGPLEKQHEEERKKETEAS
;
A
#
# COMPACT_ATOMS: atom_id res chain seq x y z
N ASN A 1 -4.52 -15.94 -17.65
CA ASN A 1 -4.68 -14.48 -17.56
C ASN A 1 -5.04 -14.09 -16.14
N LEU A 2 -4.05 -13.84 -15.29
CA LEU A 2 -4.25 -13.49 -13.87
C LEU A 2 -4.02 -11.98 -13.61
N MET A 3 -3.84 -11.16 -14.66
CA MET A 3 -3.32 -9.79 -14.55
C MET A 3 -4.12 -8.78 -15.37
N THR A 4 -5.45 -8.87 -15.36
CA THR A 4 -6.27 -7.73 -15.78
C THR A 4 -6.89 -7.17 -14.50
N ALA A 5 -6.51 -5.94 -14.16
CA ALA A 5 -7.09 -5.25 -13.01
C ALA A 5 -8.60 -5.11 -13.23
N ALA A 6 -9.37 -5.38 -12.19
CA ALA A 6 -10.81 -5.20 -12.24
C ALA A 6 -11.17 -3.71 -12.09
N PRO A 7 -12.26 -3.23 -12.70
CA PRO A 7 -12.71 -1.87 -12.48
C PRO A 7 -12.95 -1.54 -11.01
N ILE A 8 -12.58 -0.34 -10.58
CA ILE A 8 -12.75 0.13 -9.19
C ILE A 8 -14.13 0.78 -9.03
N THR A 9 -14.97 0.15 -8.21
CA THR A 9 -16.31 0.64 -7.86
C THR A 9 -16.30 1.43 -6.55
N ASN A 10 -17.41 2.06 -6.17
CA ASN A 10 -17.53 2.65 -4.83
C ASN A 10 -17.38 1.60 -3.73
N ALA A 11 -17.96 0.40 -3.90
CA ALA A 11 -17.78 -0.70 -2.96
C ALA A 11 -16.32 -1.14 -2.83
N THR A 12 -15.54 -1.07 -3.91
CA THR A 12 -14.09 -1.32 -3.86
C THR A 12 -13.37 -0.25 -3.04
N MET A 13 -13.75 1.02 -3.18
CA MET A 13 -13.19 2.11 -2.36
C MET A 13 -13.57 1.96 -0.89
N ASP A 14 -14.81 1.56 -0.61
CA ASP A 14 -15.29 1.30 0.75
C ASP A 14 -14.51 0.15 1.40
N LEU A 15 -14.21 -0.91 0.64
CA LEU A 15 -13.36 -2.01 1.08
C LEU A 15 -11.94 -1.54 1.44
N LEU A 16 -11.39 -0.57 0.70
CA LEU A 16 -10.06 -0.02 0.96
C LEU A 16 -10.04 0.96 2.13
N SER A 17 -11.19 1.42 2.61
CA SER A 17 -11.26 2.41 3.68
C SER A 17 -10.70 1.86 5.00
N GLY A 18 -9.86 2.64 5.69
CA GLY A 18 -9.32 2.29 6.99
C GLY A 18 -7.80 2.16 7.04
N LYS A 19 -7.30 1.48 8.08
CA LYS A 19 -5.87 1.32 8.38
C LYS A 19 -5.32 0.08 7.67
N TRP A 20 -4.14 0.23 7.08
CA TRP A 20 -3.41 -0.83 6.39
C TRP A 20 -1.94 -0.81 6.75
N PHE A 21 -1.33 -1.98 6.76
CA PHE A 21 0.08 -2.20 7.00
C PHE A 21 0.75 -2.66 5.72
N TYR A 22 1.90 -2.08 5.41
CA TYR A 22 2.76 -2.55 4.34
C TYR A 22 3.55 -3.76 4.84
N ILE A 23 3.24 -4.95 4.30
CA ILE A 23 3.78 -6.23 4.77
C ILE A 23 5.09 -6.57 4.06
N GLY A 24 5.16 -6.27 2.77
CA GLY A 24 6.34 -6.54 1.98
C GLY A 24 6.14 -6.29 0.51
N SER A 25 7.21 -6.45 -0.26
CA SER A 25 7.18 -6.28 -1.71
C SER A 25 8.36 -6.96 -2.39
N ALA A 26 8.25 -7.12 -3.70
CA ALA A 26 9.41 -7.37 -4.54
C ALA A 26 9.27 -6.63 -5.87
N PHE A 27 10.34 -5.97 -6.29
CA PHE A 27 10.37 -5.19 -7.53
C PHE A 27 11.62 -5.48 -8.33
N ARG A 28 11.45 -5.67 -9.66
CA ARG A 28 12.58 -5.67 -10.61
C ARG A 28 13.14 -4.27 -10.84
N ASN A 29 12.32 -3.24 -10.64
CA ASN A 29 12.78 -1.86 -10.72
C ASN A 29 13.75 -1.57 -9.56
N PRO A 30 15.00 -1.17 -9.82
CA PRO A 30 15.99 -0.96 -8.77
C PRO A 30 15.69 0.25 -7.88
N GLU A 31 15.02 1.29 -8.39
CA GLU A 31 14.60 2.46 -7.61
C GLU A 31 13.56 2.04 -6.56
N TYR A 32 12.53 1.31 -6.98
CA TYR A 32 11.51 0.79 -6.05
C TYR A 32 12.07 -0.21 -5.06
N ASN A 33 12.98 -1.09 -5.50
CA ASN A 33 13.64 -2.05 -4.62
C ASN A 33 14.47 -1.32 -3.54
N LYS A 34 15.20 -0.26 -3.93
CA LYS A 34 15.94 0.58 -2.98
C LYS A 34 15.01 1.27 -1.98
N SER A 35 13.93 1.89 -2.45
CA SER A 35 12.96 2.55 -1.57
C SER A 35 12.30 1.56 -0.60
N ALA A 36 11.88 0.38 -1.09
CA ALA A 36 11.29 -0.66 -0.25
C ALA A 36 12.24 -1.16 0.84
N ARG A 37 13.55 -1.29 0.56
CA ARG A 37 14.55 -1.71 1.58
C ARG A 37 14.78 -0.69 2.67
N ALA A 38 14.54 0.59 2.41
CA ALA A 38 14.70 1.64 3.40
C ALA A 38 13.57 1.65 4.45
N ILE A 39 12.40 1.10 4.10
CA ILE A 39 11.23 1.05 4.97
C ILE A 39 11.36 -0.13 5.94
N GLN A 40 11.50 0.17 7.23
CA GLN A 40 11.58 -0.85 8.27
C GLN A 40 10.19 -1.32 8.70
N ALA A 41 9.25 -0.39 8.84
CA ALA A 41 7.83 -0.62 9.11
C ALA A 41 7.02 0.50 8.45
N ALA A 42 5.78 0.22 8.05
CA ALA A 42 4.89 1.28 7.59
C ALA A 42 3.42 0.89 7.75
N PHE A 43 2.61 1.87 8.12
CA PHE A 43 1.17 1.79 8.07
C PHE A 43 0.58 3.08 7.53
N PHE A 44 -0.65 3.02 7.04
CA PHE A 44 -1.34 4.18 6.52
C PHE A 44 -2.85 4.05 6.66
N TYR A 45 -3.53 5.18 6.54
CA TYR A 45 -4.98 5.24 6.48
C TYR A 45 -5.43 5.68 5.10
N LEU A 46 -6.43 5.01 4.55
CA LEU A 46 -7.13 5.43 3.33
C LEU A 46 -8.53 5.93 3.68
N GLU A 47 -8.86 7.13 3.20
CA GLU A 47 -10.18 7.73 3.33
C GLU A 47 -10.74 8.05 1.93
N PRO A 48 -11.79 7.34 1.48
CA PRO A 48 -12.40 7.56 0.17
C PRO A 48 -13.05 8.94 -0.01
N ARG A 49 -12.82 9.56 -1.16
CA ARG A 49 -13.57 10.71 -1.69
C ARG A 49 -14.23 10.29 -3.01
N HIS A 50 -15.39 9.62 -2.91
CA HIS A 50 -16.04 8.98 -4.07
C HIS A 50 -16.35 9.94 -5.22
N ALA A 51 -16.78 11.17 -4.91
CA ALA A 51 -17.14 12.16 -5.93
C ALA A 51 -15.91 12.69 -6.71
N GLU A 52 -14.71 12.53 -6.17
CA GLU A 52 -13.47 13.04 -6.75
C GLU A 52 -12.58 11.93 -7.33
N ASP A 53 -12.98 10.67 -7.20
CA ASP A 53 -12.17 9.51 -7.54
C ASP A 53 -10.78 9.57 -6.89
N LYS A 54 -10.75 9.85 -5.58
CA LYS A 54 -9.53 9.93 -4.77
C LYS A 54 -9.62 9.13 -3.48
N LEU A 55 -8.47 8.72 -2.96
CA LEU A 55 -8.28 8.31 -1.58
C LEU A 55 -7.35 9.32 -0.92
N ILE A 56 -7.77 9.92 0.20
CA ILE A 56 -6.84 10.65 1.07
C ILE A 56 -6.00 9.60 1.80
N THR A 57 -4.68 9.76 1.76
CA THR A 57 -3.76 8.85 2.43
C THR A 57 -2.97 9.59 3.51
N ARG A 58 -2.89 8.98 4.69
CA ARG A 58 -2.06 9.42 5.82
C ARG A 58 -1.07 8.31 6.11
N GLU A 59 0.17 8.51 5.71
CA GLU A 59 1.22 7.49 5.73
C GLU A 59 2.19 7.74 6.87
N TYR A 60 2.54 6.66 7.54
CA TYR A 60 3.48 6.62 8.64
C TYR A 60 4.52 5.55 8.32
N GLN A 61 5.74 6.00 8.04
CA GLN A 61 6.85 5.12 7.65
C GLN A 61 7.96 5.23 8.69
N THR A 62 8.49 4.09 9.11
CA THR A 62 9.72 4.04 9.88
C THR A 62 10.90 3.84 8.93
N ILE A 63 11.76 4.85 8.85
CA ILE A 63 12.96 4.90 8.03
C ILE A 63 14.11 5.38 8.91
N GLU A 64 15.21 4.64 8.93
CA GLU A 64 16.38 4.93 9.80
C GLU A 64 15.99 5.16 11.26
N ASP A 65 15.14 4.29 11.80
CA ASP A 65 14.60 4.28 13.16
C ASP A 65 13.83 5.57 13.54
N LYS A 66 13.37 6.32 12.54
CA LYS A 66 12.59 7.56 12.71
C LYS A 66 11.26 7.44 12.01
N CYS A 67 10.24 8.06 12.61
CA CYS A 67 8.96 8.20 11.95
C CYS A 67 8.99 9.33 10.92
N VAL A 68 8.58 9.00 9.70
CA VAL A 68 8.33 9.92 8.60
C VAL A 68 6.83 9.89 8.32
N TYR A 69 6.19 11.05 8.47
CA TYR A 69 4.77 11.22 8.21
C TYR A 69 4.54 11.97 6.90
N ASN A 70 3.58 11.51 6.11
CA ASN A 70 3.13 12.20 4.91
C ASN A 70 1.61 12.14 4.76
N CYS A 71 1.01 13.24 4.30
CA CYS A 71 -0.40 13.30 3.95
C CYS A 71 -0.53 13.70 2.48
N SER A 72 -1.22 12.89 1.70
CA SER A 72 -1.38 13.13 0.26
C SER A 72 -2.69 12.54 -0.25
N PHE A 73 -2.87 12.51 -1.56
CA PHE A 73 -4.01 11.84 -2.19
C PHE A 73 -3.54 10.85 -3.26
N ILE A 74 -4.28 9.77 -3.40
CA ILE A 74 -4.15 8.77 -4.45
C ILE A 74 -5.30 8.99 -5.42
N LYS A 75 -5.01 9.13 -6.73
CA LYS A 75 -6.04 9.21 -7.77
C LYS A 75 -6.48 7.82 -8.19
N ILE A 76 -7.75 7.66 -8.51
CA ILE A 76 -8.37 6.41 -8.96
C ILE A 76 -8.75 6.53 -10.43
N TYR A 77 -8.31 5.56 -11.23
CA TYR A 77 -8.73 5.39 -12.62
C TYR A 77 -9.66 4.19 -12.71
N ARG A 78 -10.95 4.44 -12.47
CA ARG A 78 -11.97 3.40 -12.24
C ARG A 78 -12.00 2.31 -13.29
N GLN A 79 -12.10 2.68 -14.56
CA GLN A 79 -12.24 1.71 -15.66
C GLN A 79 -11.00 0.84 -15.85
N ASN A 80 -9.82 1.37 -15.49
CA ASN A 80 -8.55 0.68 -15.68
C ASN A 80 -8.19 -0.20 -14.48
N GLY A 81 -8.84 -0.02 -13.33
CA GLY A 81 -8.44 -0.70 -12.10
C GLY A 81 -7.12 -0.19 -11.53
N THR A 82 -6.72 1.03 -11.88
CA THR A 82 -5.38 1.59 -11.60
C THR A 82 -5.49 2.73 -10.59
N LEU A 83 -4.46 2.85 -9.75
CA LEU A 83 -4.24 3.93 -8.79
C LEU A 83 -3.00 4.72 -9.20
N SER A 84 -2.93 6.00 -8.84
CA SER A 84 -1.69 6.77 -8.97
C SER A 84 -1.42 7.69 -7.80
N LYS A 85 -0.14 7.95 -7.56
CA LYS A 85 0.35 8.87 -6.53
C LYS A 85 1.55 9.64 -7.06
N VAL A 86 1.65 10.92 -6.68
CA VAL A 86 2.82 11.74 -6.98
C VAL A 86 3.82 11.62 -5.84
N GLU A 87 5.04 11.19 -6.14
CA GLU A 87 6.17 11.12 -5.22
C GLU A 87 7.41 11.69 -5.90
N SER A 88 8.17 12.56 -5.22
CA SER A 88 9.37 13.20 -5.78
C SER A 88 9.16 13.79 -7.19
N ASP A 89 8.07 14.54 -7.36
CA ASP A 89 7.64 15.18 -8.61
C ASP A 89 7.35 14.22 -9.79
N ARG A 90 7.18 12.92 -9.50
CA ARG A 90 6.84 11.90 -10.49
C ARG A 90 5.53 11.21 -10.13
N GLU A 91 4.65 11.02 -11.11
CA GLU A 91 3.43 10.25 -10.94
C GLU A 91 3.71 8.75 -11.16
N HIS A 92 3.38 7.95 -10.16
CA HIS A 92 3.56 6.50 -10.14
C HIS A 92 2.20 5.82 -10.28
N PHE A 93 2.11 4.85 -11.20
CA PHE A 93 0.89 4.11 -11.47
C PHE A 93 1.02 2.66 -11.03
N VAL A 94 -0.05 2.14 -10.43
CA VAL A 94 -0.13 0.75 -9.97
C VAL A 94 -1.52 0.18 -10.20
N ASP A 95 -1.59 -1.09 -10.55
CA ASP A 95 -2.85 -1.81 -10.68
C ASP A 95 -3.27 -2.37 -9.32
N LEU A 96 -4.55 -2.20 -8.98
CA LEU A 96 -5.14 -2.74 -7.76
C LEU A 96 -5.49 -4.21 -7.96
N LEU A 97 -4.91 -5.06 -7.11
CA LEU A 97 -5.21 -6.49 -7.06
C LEU A 97 -5.90 -6.79 -5.73
N LEU A 98 -7.21 -6.96 -5.76
CA LEU A 98 -7.97 -7.40 -4.60
C LEU A 98 -7.70 -8.87 -4.32
N SER A 99 -7.35 -9.17 -3.07
CA SER A 99 -7.21 -10.55 -2.60
C SER A 99 -8.58 -11.20 -2.47
N LYS A 100 -8.60 -12.54 -2.52
CA LYS A 100 -9.79 -13.32 -2.15
C LYS A 100 -10.17 -13.15 -0.67
N HIS A 101 -9.23 -12.72 0.16
CA HIS A 101 -9.43 -12.39 1.55
C HIS A 101 -9.65 -10.89 1.69
N PHE A 102 -10.82 -10.48 2.21
CA PHE A 102 -11.22 -9.06 2.38
C PHE A 102 -10.32 -8.20 3.29
N ARG A 103 -9.21 -8.75 3.78
CA ARG A 103 -8.29 -8.14 4.75
C ARG A 103 -6.89 -7.91 4.19
N THR A 104 -6.72 -8.13 2.89
CA THR A 104 -5.46 -7.98 2.18
C THR A 104 -5.70 -7.40 0.80
N PHE A 105 -4.72 -6.70 0.27
CA PHE A 105 -4.68 -6.34 -1.14
C PHE A 105 -3.23 -6.23 -1.61
N MET A 106 -3.06 -6.19 -2.92
CA MET A 106 -1.76 -6.03 -3.56
C MET A 106 -1.81 -4.88 -4.56
N LEU A 107 -0.68 -4.21 -4.75
CA LEU A 107 -0.49 -3.22 -5.81
C LEU A 107 0.61 -3.69 -6.73
N ALA A 108 0.26 -3.89 -8.01
CA ALA A 108 1.21 -4.28 -9.04
C ALA A 108 1.73 -3.04 -9.75
N ALA A 109 3.03 -2.79 -9.63
CA ALA A 109 3.71 -1.75 -10.37
C ALA A 109 4.25 -2.35 -11.66
N SER A 110 3.92 -1.74 -12.80
CA SER A 110 4.56 -2.05 -14.08
C SER A 110 5.08 -0.78 -14.74
N TRP A 111 6.39 -0.74 -14.98
CA TRP A 111 7.03 0.35 -15.73
C TRP A 111 7.60 -0.21 -17.03
N ASN A 112 7.20 0.34 -18.19
CA ASN A 112 7.59 -0.18 -19.52
C ASN A 112 7.20 -1.67 -19.74
N GLY A 113 5.98 -2.06 -19.38
CA GLY A 113 5.48 -3.42 -19.56
C GLY A 113 6.12 -4.44 -18.61
N THR A 114 6.50 -5.61 -19.13
CA THR A 114 6.90 -6.79 -18.31
C THR A 114 8.30 -6.71 -17.70
N LYS A 115 9.14 -5.75 -18.12
CA LYS A 115 10.55 -5.65 -17.68
C LYS A 115 10.69 -5.15 -16.25
N ASN A 116 9.88 -4.19 -15.83
CA ASN A 116 9.93 -3.62 -14.48
C ASN A 116 8.63 -3.89 -13.72
N VAL A 117 8.25 -5.16 -13.66
CA VAL A 117 7.14 -5.61 -12.82
C VAL A 117 7.58 -5.74 -11.37
N GLY A 118 6.68 -5.43 -10.46
CA GLY A 118 6.81 -5.77 -9.05
C GLY A 118 5.48 -5.63 -8.34
N VAL A 119 5.40 -6.17 -7.14
CA VAL A 119 4.17 -6.21 -6.34
C VAL A 119 4.50 -5.83 -4.91
N SER A 120 3.63 -4.99 -4.34
CA SER A 120 3.58 -4.71 -2.90
C SER A 120 2.33 -5.31 -2.28
N PHE A 121 2.43 -5.73 -1.02
CA PHE A 121 1.41 -6.47 -0.30
C PHE A 121 1.04 -5.77 0.99
N TYR A 122 -0.27 -5.68 1.24
CA TYR A 122 -0.85 -4.92 2.34
C TYR A 122 -1.90 -5.75 3.06
N ALA A 123 -2.00 -5.53 4.38
CA ALA A 123 -2.99 -6.20 5.23
C ALA A 123 -3.57 -5.25 6.29
N ASP A 124 -4.75 -5.58 6.82
CA ASP A 124 -5.40 -4.82 7.89
C ASP A 124 -4.72 -5.00 9.27
N LYS A 125 -3.75 -5.91 9.35
CA LYS A 125 -2.91 -6.21 10.51
C LYS A 125 -1.45 -6.31 10.10
N PRO A 126 -0.50 -6.04 11.01
CA PRO A 126 0.93 -6.15 10.72
C PRO A 126 1.40 -7.60 10.49
N GLU A 127 0.64 -8.58 10.97
CA GLU A 127 0.91 -10.01 10.76
C GLU A 127 -0.15 -10.63 9.86
N VAL A 128 0.29 -11.48 8.94
CA VAL A 128 -0.58 -12.17 7.95
C VAL A 128 -0.65 -13.67 8.22
N THR A 129 -1.78 -14.28 7.87
CA THR A 129 -1.94 -15.75 7.94
C THR A 129 -1.13 -16.45 6.86
N GLN A 130 -0.98 -17.78 6.97
CA GLN A 130 -0.29 -18.57 5.95
C GLN A 130 -1.00 -18.54 4.60
N GLU A 131 -2.33 -18.47 4.60
CA GLU A 131 -3.16 -18.39 3.39
C GLU A 131 -2.94 -17.05 2.67
N GLN A 132 -2.98 -15.95 3.43
CA GLN A 132 -2.71 -14.61 2.92
C GLN A 132 -1.29 -14.49 2.35
N LYS A 133 -0.30 -15.02 3.08
CA LYS A 133 1.09 -15.07 2.60
C LYS A 133 1.21 -15.91 1.32
N LYS A 134 0.55 -17.07 1.26
CA LYS A 134 0.60 -17.94 0.09
C LYS A 134 0.06 -17.26 -1.16
N GLU A 135 -1.05 -16.52 -1.06
CA GLU A 135 -1.60 -15.77 -2.20
C GLU A 135 -0.59 -14.75 -2.74
N PHE A 136 0.09 -14.02 -1.86
CA PHE A 136 1.16 -13.11 -2.26
C PHE A 136 2.33 -13.84 -2.94
N LEU A 137 2.80 -14.97 -2.37
CA LEU A 137 3.87 -15.77 -2.97
C LEU A 137 3.50 -16.34 -4.34
N ASP A 138 2.25 -16.78 -4.52
CA ASP A 138 1.74 -17.27 -5.81
C ASP A 138 1.80 -16.15 -6.87
N VAL A 139 1.47 -14.92 -6.50
CA VAL A 139 1.60 -13.75 -7.38
C VAL A 139 3.06 -13.44 -7.71
N ILE A 140 3.95 -13.43 -6.72
CA ILE A 140 5.40 -13.21 -6.90
C ILE A 140 6.00 -14.24 -7.86
N LYS A 141 5.65 -15.52 -7.68
CA LYS A 141 6.07 -16.59 -8.58
C LYS A 141 5.51 -16.41 -9.99
N CYS A 142 4.27 -15.96 -10.13
CA CYS A 142 3.63 -15.72 -11.42
C CYS A 142 4.33 -14.63 -12.25
N ILE A 143 4.83 -13.58 -11.59
CA ILE A 143 5.62 -12.53 -12.25
C ILE A 143 7.10 -12.92 -12.44
N GLY A 144 7.51 -14.09 -11.97
CA GLY A 144 8.86 -14.63 -12.12
C GLY A 144 9.90 -13.91 -11.26
N ILE A 145 9.53 -13.49 -10.05
CA ILE A 145 10.47 -13.00 -9.03
C ILE A 145 10.67 -14.13 -8.01
N GLN A 146 11.90 -14.31 -7.51
CA GLN A 146 12.19 -15.33 -6.50
C GLN A 146 11.73 -14.88 -5.12
N GLU A 147 11.29 -15.82 -4.28
CA GLU A 147 10.84 -15.49 -2.91
C GLU A 147 11.97 -14.86 -2.06
N SER A 148 13.22 -15.21 -2.33
CA SER A 148 14.41 -14.64 -1.69
C SER A 148 14.64 -13.16 -2.02
N GLU A 149 14.00 -12.63 -3.07
CA GLU A 149 14.06 -11.23 -3.45
C GLU A 149 13.02 -10.37 -2.73
N ILE A 150 12.07 -11.00 -2.02
CA ILE A 150 11.04 -10.29 -1.27
C ILE A 150 11.65 -9.58 -0.06
N ILE A 151 11.27 -8.32 0.10
CA ILE A 151 11.55 -7.52 1.27
C ILE A 151 10.30 -7.53 2.15
N TYR A 152 10.47 -7.83 3.42
CA TYR A 152 9.41 -7.75 4.42
C TYR A 152 9.71 -6.65 5.41
N THR A 153 8.66 -5.99 5.90
CA THR A 153 8.76 -5.09 7.05
C THR A 153 8.82 -5.89 8.34
N ASP A 154 9.27 -5.23 9.40
CA ASP A 154 9.28 -5.74 10.77
C ASP A 154 8.55 -4.72 11.65
N GLU A 155 7.30 -5.00 12.00
CA GLU A 155 6.49 -4.10 12.82
C GLU A 155 7.20 -3.74 14.12
N LYS A 156 8.02 -4.63 14.68
CA LYS A 156 8.73 -4.37 15.95
C LYS A 156 9.70 -3.20 15.87
N LYS A 157 10.01 -2.73 14.65
CA LYS A 157 10.82 -1.55 14.38
C LYS A 157 9.98 -0.29 14.18
N ASP A 158 8.66 -0.34 14.37
CA ASP A 158 7.80 0.82 14.24
C ASP A 158 8.20 1.92 15.25
N ALA A 159 8.48 3.10 14.71
CA ALA A 159 8.75 4.32 15.46
C ALA A 159 7.58 5.31 15.37
N CYS A 160 6.49 4.96 14.67
CA CYS A 160 5.40 5.88 14.34
C CYS A 160 4.19 5.83 15.27
N GLY A 161 4.04 4.79 16.09
CA GLY A 161 2.95 4.66 17.06
C GLY A 161 2.71 5.89 17.95
N PRO A 162 3.75 6.53 18.52
CA PRO A 162 3.58 7.75 19.31
C PRO A 162 2.98 8.92 18.50
N LEU A 163 3.44 9.12 17.27
CA LEU A 163 2.96 10.20 16.40
C LEU A 163 1.52 9.95 15.93
N GLU A 164 1.20 8.71 15.57
CA GLU A 164 -0.17 8.32 15.24
C GLU A 164 -1.13 8.63 16.39
N LYS A 165 -0.77 8.23 17.62
CA LYS A 165 -1.58 8.47 18.81
C LYS A 165 -1.83 9.96 19.05
N GLN A 166 -0.78 10.79 18.91
CA GLN A 166 -0.91 12.23 19.00
C GLN A 166 -1.92 12.76 17.98
N HIS A 167 -1.77 12.39 16.71
CA HIS A 167 -2.68 12.84 15.65
C HIS A 167 -4.13 12.36 15.86
N GLU A 168 -4.34 11.19 16.46
CA GLU A 168 -5.68 10.71 16.82
C GLU A 168 -6.33 11.57 17.90
N GLU A 169 -5.57 11.96 18.93
CA GLU A 169 -6.04 12.83 20.00
C GLU A 169 -6.39 14.23 19.49
N GLU A 170 -5.57 14.79 18.59
CA GLU A 170 -5.82 16.09 17.95
C GLU A 170 -7.13 16.08 17.14
N ARG A 171 -7.33 15.06 16.29
CA ARG A 171 -8.56 14.93 15.49
C ARG A 171 -9.82 14.79 16.35
N LYS A 172 -9.74 14.06 17.47
CA LYS A 172 -10.88 13.92 18.39
C LYS A 172 -11.27 15.27 18.99
N LYS A 173 -10.28 16.07 19.41
CA LYS A 173 -10.52 17.42 19.95
C LYS A 173 -11.12 18.35 18.91
N GLU A 174 -10.65 18.31 17.67
CA GLU A 174 -11.23 19.11 16.57
C GLU A 174 -12.69 18.73 16.29
N THR A 175 -13.02 17.44 16.37
CA THR A 175 -14.39 16.95 16.14
C THR A 175 -15.32 17.34 17.30
N GLU A 176 -14.85 17.28 18.54
CA GLU A 176 -15.63 17.69 19.73
C GLU A 176 -15.85 19.21 19.83
N ALA A 177 -15.00 20.00 19.16
CA ALA A 177 -15.09 21.45 19.13
C ALA A 177 -15.94 22.00 17.97
N SER A 178 -16.37 21.16 17.02
CA SER A 178 -17.20 21.51 15.85
C SER A 178 -18.66 21.15 16.04
#